data_AF-A0A090QD22-F1
#
_entry.id   AF-A0A090QD22-F1
#
_cell.length_a   1.000
_cell.length_b   1.000
_cell.length_c   1.000
_cell.angle_alpha   90.00
_cell.angle_beta   90.00
_cell.angle_gamma   90.00
#
_symmetry.space_group_name_H-M   'P 1'
#
loop_
_entity.id
_entity.type
_entity.pdbx_description
1 polymer ?
#
loop_
_entity_poly.entity_id
_entity_poly.type
_entity_poly.pdbx_seq_one_letter_code
_entity_poly.pdbx_strand_id
1 'polypeptide(L)'
;MKDMGTDRMERVEEDLRDEITKVFPEEKYEVLLTGKALVFQKGTNYLINNLIISLTLAIILIALFMAWMFKSVRMILVSLVPNILPLIITAGLMGYLGVPIKPSTILVFSIAFGISVDDTIHFLAKYRQELIANKWRVKKSVYAALRETGVSMFYTSIVLFFGFSTFTISSFGGTVALGALVSATLLFAMLSNLLLLPSMLLSLERSIANERTFKKLPIPIIHKDGDDEQE
;
A
#
# COMPACT_ATOMS: atom_id res chain seq x y z
N MET A 1 -14.38 -26.69 -17.82
CA MET A 1 -13.10 -27.38 -17.51
C MET A 1 -12.98 -27.46 -16.01
N LYS A 2 -12.65 -28.63 -15.46
CA LYS A 2 -12.52 -28.85 -14.01
C LYS A 2 -11.29 -28.07 -13.53
N ASP A 3 -11.45 -27.23 -12.51
CA ASP A 3 -10.36 -26.41 -11.98
C ASP A 3 -9.26 -27.33 -11.44
N MET A 4 -8.14 -27.37 -12.14
CA MET A 4 -6.94 -28.11 -11.75
C MET A 4 -6.07 -27.07 -11.04
N GLY A 5 -6.03 -27.12 -9.71
CA GLY A 5 -5.29 -26.14 -8.91
C GLY A 5 -3.83 -25.97 -9.37
N THR A 6 -3.27 -24.79 -9.10
CA THR A 6 -1.94 -24.33 -9.55
C THR A 6 -0.84 -25.38 -9.36
N ASP A 7 -0.80 -26.04 -8.20
CA ASP A 7 0.20 -27.05 -7.83
C ASP A 7 0.20 -28.30 -8.73
N ARG A 8 -0.94 -28.60 -9.35
CA ARG A 8 -1.09 -29.75 -10.25
C ARG A 8 -0.68 -29.39 -11.67
N MET A 9 -0.87 -28.14 -12.05
CA MET A 9 -0.49 -27.63 -13.37
C MET A 9 1.03 -27.37 -13.44
N GLU A 10 1.65 -26.94 -12.34
CA GLU A 10 3.11 -26.88 -12.18
C GLU A 10 3.78 -28.25 -12.37
N ARG A 11 3.27 -29.31 -11.71
CA ARG A 11 3.77 -30.68 -11.91
C ARG A 11 3.64 -31.18 -13.33
N VAL A 12 2.52 -30.89 -13.99
CA VAL A 12 2.33 -31.27 -15.40
C VAL A 12 3.29 -30.51 -16.32
N GLU A 13 3.61 -29.24 -16.03
CA GLU A 13 4.66 -28.51 -16.76
C GLU A 13 6.03 -29.15 -16.58
N GLU A 14 6.37 -29.55 -15.35
CA GLU A 14 7.64 -30.20 -15.01
C GLU A 14 7.78 -31.56 -15.72
N ASP A 15 6.77 -32.42 -15.61
CA ASP A 15 6.72 -33.71 -16.30
C ASP A 15 6.85 -33.56 -17.83
N LEU A 16 6.16 -32.56 -18.41
CA LEU A 16 6.26 -32.26 -19.84
C LEU A 16 7.66 -31.77 -20.24
N ARG A 17 8.29 -30.92 -19.43
CA ARG A 17 9.65 -30.44 -19.68
C ARG A 17 10.68 -31.56 -19.62
N ASP A 18 10.55 -32.45 -18.65
CA ASP A 18 11.46 -33.59 -18.51
C ASP A 18 11.38 -34.51 -19.73
N GLU A 19 10.19 -34.76 -20.24
CA GLU A 19 10.00 -35.61 -21.42
C GLU A 19 10.42 -34.91 -22.72
N ILE A 20 10.21 -33.59 -22.83
CA ILE A 20 10.71 -32.79 -23.94
C ILE A 20 12.23 -32.83 -23.99
N THR A 21 12.92 -32.66 -22.86
CA THR A 21 14.40 -32.65 -22.80
C THR A 21 15.01 -34.00 -23.19
N LYS A 22 14.31 -35.11 -22.91
CA LYS A 22 14.74 -36.46 -23.34
C LYS A 22 14.58 -36.69 -24.84
N VAL A 23 13.50 -36.18 -25.44
CA VAL A 23 13.16 -36.43 -26.85
C VAL A 23 13.81 -35.40 -27.79
N PHE A 24 13.95 -34.16 -27.33
CA PHE A 24 14.50 -33.03 -28.09
C PHE A 24 15.70 -32.44 -27.33
N PRO A 25 16.94 -32.84 -27.68
CA PRO A 25 18.15 -32.27 -27.07
C PRO A 25 18.24 -30.77 -27.34
N GLU A 26 18.49 -29.98 -26.30
CA GLU A 26 18.56 -28.50 -26.36
C GLU A 26 19.64 -27.98 -27.33
N GLU A 27 20.66 -28.78 -27.62
CA GLU A 27 21.74 -28.45 -28.55
C GLU A 27 21.29 -28.36 -30.02
N LYS A 28 20.15 -28.99 -30.36
CA LYS A 28 19.67 -29.10 -31.75
C LYS A 28 18.30 -28.46 -31.97
N TYR A 29 17.50 -28.33 -30.92
CA TYR A 29 16.11 -27.90 -31.04
C TYR A 29 15.77 -26.89 -29.96
N GLU A 30 15.20 -25.75 -30.36
CA GLU A 30 14.55 -24.81 -29.47
C GLU A 30 13.07 -25.18 -29.35
N VAL A 31 12.63 -25.62 -28.17
CA VAL A 31 11.25 -26.04 -27.93
C VAL A 31 10.54 -25.04 -27.02
N LEU A 32 9.43 -24.49 -27.52
CA LEU A 32 8.59 -23.52 -26.81
C LEU A 32 7.26 -24.17 -26.41
N LEU A 33 7.03 -24.27 -25.10
CA LEU A 33 5.74 -24.69 -24.54
C LEU A 33 4.71 -23.56 -24.69
N THR A 34 3.59 -23.87 -25.33
CA THR A 34 2.47 -22.94 -25.54
C THR A 34 1.16 -23.52 -25.03
N GLY A 35 0.13 -22.68 -24.87
CA GLY A 35 -1.20 -23.11 -24.47
C GLY A 35 -1.86 -22.13 -23.52
N LYS A 36 -3.18 -21.94 -23.65
CA LYS A 36 -3.95 -20.96 -22.85
C LYS A 36 -3.78 -21.18 -21.34
N ALA A 37 -3.79 -22.44 -20.92
CA ALA A 37 -3.68 -22.84 -19.52
C ALA A 37 -2.31 -22.44 -18.93
N LEU A 38 -1.23 -22.81 -19.62
CA LEU A 38 0.14 -22.49 -19.24
C LEU A 38 0.39 -20.96 -19.21
N VAL A 39 -0.06 -20.25 -20.24
CA VAL A 39 0.09 -18.78 -20.32
C VAL A 39 -0.68 -18.10 -19.19
N PHE A 40 -1.89 -18.57 -18.86
CA PHE A 40 -2.68 -18.00 -17.77
C PHE A 40 -2.04 -18.26 -16.40
N GLN A 41 -1.52 -19.46 -16.16
CA GLN A 41 -0.81 -19.80 -14.92
C GLN A 41 0.46 -18.95 -14.77
N LYS A 42 1.34 -18.92 -15.79
CA LYS A 42 2.56 -18.10 -15.77
C LYS A 42 2.25 -16.62 -15.64
N GLY A 43 1.21 -16.13 -16.33
CA GLY A 43 0.76 -14.74 -16.19
C GLY A 43 0.31 -14.42 -14.77
N THR A 44 -0.45 -15.32 -14.13
CA THR A 44 -0.90 -15.13 -12.75
C THR A 44 0.26 -15.14 -11.76
N ASN A 45 1.16 -16.13 -11.86
CA ASN A 45 2.36 -16.20 -11.01
C ASN A 45 3.28 -14.99 -11.21
N TYR A 46 3.46 -14.54 -12.46
CA TYR A 46 4.21 -13.32 -12.77
C TYR A 46 3.60 -12.09 -12.09
N LEU A 47 2.28 -11.93 -12.15
CA LEU A 47 1.61 -10.80 -11.52
C LEU A 47 1.68 -10.85 -10.00
N ILE A 48 1.55 -12.03 -9.38
CA ILE A 48 1.72 -12.21 -7.93
C ILE A 48 3.14 -11.84 -7.51
N ASN A 49 4.15 -12.32 -8.23
CA ASN A 49 5.53 -11.96 -7.94
C ASN A 49 5.77 -10.44 -8.08
N ASN A 50 5.23 -9.81 -9.13
CA ASN A 50 5.33 -8.35 -9.28
C ASN A 50 4.58 -7.59 -8.18
N LEU A 51 3.44 -8.08 -7.70
CA LEU A 51 2.74 -7.50 -6.55
C LEU A 51 3.63 -7.57 -5.30
N ILE A 52 4.20 -8.75 -4.99
CA ILE A 52 5.07 -8.92 -3.82
C ILE A 52 6.31 -8.01 -3.93
N ILE A 53 6.96 -7.96 -5.10
CA ILE A 53 8.12 -7.11 -5.34
C ILE A 53 7.75 -5.63 -5.18
N SER A 54 6.66 -5.17 -5.81
CA SER A 54 6.23 -3.77 -5.75
C SER A 54 5.84 -3.35 -4.33
N LEU A 55 5.10 -4.19 -3.60
CA LEU A 55 4.70 -3.92 -2.23
C LEU A 55 5.90 -3.92 -1.29
N THR A 56 6.82 -4.88 -1.44
CA THR A 56 8.06 -4.94 -0.66
C THR A 56 8.93 -3.71 -0.90
N LEU A 57 9.09 -3.32 -2.17
CA LEU A 57 9.84 -2.11 -2.54
C LEU A 57 9.19 -0.86 -1.93
N ALA A 58 7.86 -0.73 -2.01
CA ALA A 58 7.14 0.38 -1.42
C ALA A 58 7.29 0.43 0.12
N ILE A 59 7.18 -0.72 0.81
CA ILE A 59 7.41 -0.83 2.25
C ILE A 59 8.84 -0.38 2.61
N ILE A 60 9.85 -0.81 1.84
CA ILE A 60 11.25 -0.41 2.06
C ILE A 60 11.40 1.10 1.88
N LEU A 61 10.83 1.68 0.82
CA LEU A 61 10.91 3.12 0.57
C LEU A 61 10.26 3.94 1.68
N ILE A 62 9.08 3.52 2.14
CA ILE A 62 8.39 4.15 3.27
C ILE A 62 9.22 4.01 4.54
N ALA A 63 9.75 2.82 4.82
CA ALA A 63 10.59 2.59 5.99
C ALA A 63 11.84 3.48 5.97
N LEU A 64 12.50 3.64 4.82
CA LEU A 64 13.64 4.54 4.65
C LEU A 64 13.25 6.00 4.86
N PHE A 65 12.14 6.45 4.25
CA PHE A 65 11.63 7.81 4.43
C PHE A 65 11.29 8.10 5.90
N MET A 66 10.64 7.16 6.57
CA MET A 66 10.26 7.24 7.98
C MET A 66 11.47 7.18 8.92
N ALA A 67 12.45 6.33 8.61
CA ALA A 67 13.73 6.31 9.31
C ALA A 67 14.47 7.64 9.16
N TRP A 68 14.43 8.27 7.99
CA TRP A 68 15.01 9.58 7.77
C TRP A 68 14.26 10.69 8.52
N MET A 69 12.92 10.67 8.50
CA MET A 69 12.07 11.70 9.12
C MET A 69 12.05 11.63 10.65
N PHE A 70 12.05 10.43 11.22
CA PHE A 70 11.81 10.19 12.64
C PHE A 70 12.90 9.39 13.38
N LYS A 71 13.83 8.76 12.66
CA LYS A 71 14.92 7.94 13.22
C LYS A 71 14.46 6.93 14.29
N SER A 72 13.26 6.39 14.13
CA SER A 72 12.63 5.52 15.12
C SER A 72 11.91 4.37 14.43
N VAL A 73 12.30 3.14 14.79
CA VAL A 73 11.66 1.90 14.29
C VAL A 73 10.18 1.85 14.67
N ARG A 74 9.81 2.42 15.81
CA ARG A 74 8.41 2.49 16.23
C ARG A 74 7.57 3.36 15.29
N MET A 75 8.14 4.46 14.82
CA MET A 75 7.45 5.33 13.85
C MET A 75 7.27 4.63 12.50
N ILE A 76 8.21 3.77 12.09
CA ILE A 76 8.05 2.92 10.90
C ILE A 76 6.85 1.99 11.08
N LEU A 77 6.73 1.30 12.22
CA LEU A 77 5.57 0.43 12.49
C LEU A 77 4.24 1.22 12.53
N VAL A 78 4.23 2.38 13.18
CA VAL A 78 3.05 3.25 13.24
C VAL A 78 2.63 3.74 11.85
N SER A 79 3.58 3.94 10.92
CA SER A 79 3.23 4.22 9.53
C SER A 79 2.77 3.00 8.75
N LEU A 80 3.33 1.81 8.96
CA LEU A 80 3.00 0.65 8.11
C LEU A 80 1.69 -0.04 8.52
N VAL A 81 1.43 -0.18 9.82
CA VAL A 81 0.29 -0.96 10.33
C VAL A 81 -1.06 -0.44 9.82
N PRO A 82 -1.36 0.88 9.88
CA PRO A 82 -2.63 1.42 9.38
C PRO A 82 -2.82 1.23 7.87
N ASN A 83 -1.72 1.14 7.09
CA ASN A 83 -1.75 0.95 5.64
C ASN A 83 -1.89 -0.52 5.22
N ILE A 84 -1.34 -1.45 5.99
CA ILE A 84 -1.42 -2.88 5.69
C ILE A 84 -2.79 -3.46 6.09
N LEU A 85 -3.39 -2.95 7.17
CA LEU A 85 -4.67 -3.46 7.68
C LEU A 85 -5.81 -3.46 6.63
N PRO A 86 -6.08 -2.38 5.87
CA PRO A 86 -7.07 -2.36 4.80
C PRO A 86 -6.81 -3.40 3.71
N LEU A 87 -5.53 -3.65 3.38
CA LEU A 87 -5.15 -4.67 2.41
C LEU A 87 -5.48 -6.07 2.92
N ILE A 88 -5.18 -6.36 4.19
CA ILE A 88 -5.54 -7.64 4.82
C ILE A 88 -7.06 -7.83 4.83
N ILE A 89 -7.82 -6.79 5.20
CA ILE A 89 -9.28 -6.83 5.17
C ILE A 89 -9.79 -7.12 3.75
N THR A 90 -9.20 -6.47 2.75
CA THR A 90 -9.57 -6.68 1.34
C THR A 90 -9.25 -8.10 0.87
N ALA A 91 -8.06 -8.62 1.19
CA ALA A 91 -7.69 -9.99 0.88
C ALA A 91 -8.60 -11.01 1.58
N GLY A 92 -8.96 -10.77 2.84
CA GLY A 92 -9.93 -11.57 3.59
C GLY A 92 -11.32 -11.54 2.98
N LEU A 93 -11.79 -10.36 2.54
CA LEU A 93 -13.06 -10.21 1.86
C LEU A 93 -13.07 -10.93 0.50
N MET A 94 -11.98 -10.85 -0.26
CA MET A 94 -11.81 -11.58 -1.52
C MET A 94 -11.86 -13.10 -1.29
N GLY A 95 -11.17 -13.60 -0.25
CA GLY A 95 -11.22 -15.01 0.13
C GLY A 95 -12.60 -15.47 0.56
N TYR A 96 -13.31 -14.66 1.34
CA TYR A 96 -14.68 -14.95 1.80
C TYR A 96 -15.70 -14.95 0.67
N LEU A 97 -15.61 -13.98 -0.27
CA LEU A 97 -16.51 -13.86 -1.41
C LEU A 97 -16.12 -14.78 -2.58
N GLY A 98 -15.00 -15.49 -2.50
CA GLY A 98 -14.50 -16.34 -3.58
C GLY A 98 -14.05 -15.56 -4.83
N VAL A 99 -13.62 -14.30 -4.66
CA VAL A 99 -13.13 -13.47 -5.76
C VAL A 99 -11.73 -13.96 -6.18
N PRO A 100 -11.54 -14.47 -7.41
CA PRO A 100 -10.23 -14.98 -7.81
C PRO A 100 -9.21 -13.85 -7.94
N ILE A 101 -7.94 -14.17 -7.67
CA ILE A 101 -6.83 -13.30 -8.05
C ILE A 101 -6.69 -13.34 -9.57
N LYS A 102 -6.88 -12.17 -10.18
CA LYS A 102 -6.81 -11.92 -11.62
C LYS A 102 -5.97 -10.67 -11.85
N PRO A 103 -5.49 -10.42 -13.07
CA PRO A 103 -4.75 -9.20 -13.38
C PRO A 103 -5.47 -7.91 -12.97
N SER A 104 -6.80 -7.86 -13.04
CA SER A 104 -7.56 -6.68 -12.61
C SER A 104 -7.69 -6.55 -11.09
N THR A 105 -7.79 -7.66 -10.35
CA THR A 105 -7.98 -7.62 -8.88
C THR A 105 -6.67 -7.49 -8.12
N ILE A 106 -5.55 -7.92 -8.71
CA ILE A 106 -4.24 -7.81 -8.06
C ILE A 106 -3.72 -6.38 -7.98
N LEU A 107 -4.08 -5.54 -8.96
CA LEU A 107 -3.72 -4.11 -9.00
C LEU A 107 -4.34 -3.32 -7.84
N VAL A 108 -5.44 -3.81 -7.26
CA VAL A 108 -6.11 -3.19 -6.12
C VAL A 108 -5.14 -2.97 -4.97
N PHE A 109 -4.32 -3.98 -4.65
CA PHE A 109 -3.40 -3.92 -3.52
C PHE A 109 -2.30 -2.87 -3.73
N SER A 110 -1.68 -2.82 -4.91
CA SER A 110 -0.63 -1.84 -5.22
C SER A 110 -1.17 -0.41 -5.23
N ILE A 111 -2.33 -0.20 -5.88
CA ILE A 111 -2.96 1.13 -5.99
C ILE A 111 -3.41 1.63 -4.61
N ALA A 112 -4.15 0.80 -3.88
CA ALA A 112 -4.68 1.19 -2.58
C ALA A 112 -3.56 1.44 -1.56
N PHE A 113 -2.48 0.63 -1.59
CA PHE A 113 -1.32 0.87 -0.73
C PHE A 113 -0.65 2.22 -1.05
N GLY A 114 -0.40 2.51 -2.33
CA GLY A 114 0.23 3.76 -2.74
C GLY A 114 -0.56 5.00 -2.29
N ILE A 115 -1.89 4.96 -2.46
CA ILE A 115 -2.79 6.05 -2.04
C ILE A 115 -2.82 6.17 -0.51
N SER A 116 -3.00 5.06 0.21
CA SER A 116 -3.11 5.06 1.67
C SER A 116 -1.83 5.59 2.35
N VAL A 117 -0.68 5.30 1.76
CA VAL A 117 0.62 5.74 2.26
C VAL A 117 0.80 7.25 2.13
N ASP A 118 0.26 7.87 1.08
CA ASP A 118 0.30 9.33 0.90
C ASP A 118 -0.42 10.05 2.06
N ASP A 119 -1.64 9.60 2.41
CA ASP A 119 -2.40 10.11 3.56
C ASP A 119 -1.57 10.02 4.86
N THR A 120 -0.90 8.89 5.07
CA THR A 120 -0.06 8.66 6.24
C THR A 120 1.15 9.60 6.28
N ILE A 121 1.81 9.80 5.13
CA ILE A 121 2.96 10.72 5.01
C ILE A 121 2.50 12.15 5.29
N HIS A 122 1.37 12.58 4.72
CA HIS A 122 0.83 13.91 4.91
C HIS A 122 0.50 14.17 6.39
N PHE A 123 -0.18 13.22 7.04
CA PHE A 123 -0.48 13.29 8.48
C PHE A 123 0.80 13.35 9.32
N LEU A 124 1.77 12.47 9.06
CA LEU A 124 2.99 12.36 9.87
C LEU A 124 3.93 13.55 9.67
N ALA A 125 3.98 14.12 8.47
CA ALA A 125 4.70 15.35 8.20
C ALA A 125 4.12 16.52 9.03
N LYS A 126 2.79 16.69 9.03
CA LYS A 126 2.13 17.72 9.84
C LYS A 126 2.31 17.47 11.34
N TYR A 127 2.15 16.22 11.79
CA TYR A 127 2.41 15.82 13.17
C TYR A 127 3.82 16.21 13.61
N ARG A 128 4.83 16.02 12.76
CA ARG A 128 6.21 16.42 13.06
C ARG A 128 6.37 17.94 13.18
N GLN A 129 5.71 18.72 12.32
CA GLN A 129 5.70 20.19 12.43
C GLN A 129 5.05 20.62 13.76
N GLU A 130 3.90 20.04 14.09
CA GLU A 130 3.18 20.33 15.33
C GLU A 130 3.92 19.87 16.59
N LEU A 131 4.74 18.82 16.52
CA LEU A 131 5.62 18.42 17.62
C LEU A 131 6.65 19.50 17.93
N ILE A 132 7.25 20.08 16.89
CA ILE A 132 8.24 21.16 17.04
C ILE A 132 7.56 22.41 17.60
N ALA A 133 6.40 22.79 17.06
CA ALA A 133 5.65 23.98 17.51
C ALA A 133 5.13 23.85 18.96
N ASN A 134 4.68 22.66 19.38
CA ASN A 134 4.08 22.44 20.69
C ASN A 134 5.05 21.91 21.75
N LYS A 135 6.37 22.12 21.59
CA LYS A 135 7.41 21.70 22.54
C LYS A 135 7.33 20.21 22.90
N TRP A 136 7.23 19.34 21.89
CA TRP A 136 7.22 17.88 22.03
C TRP A 136 6.01 17.28 22.76
N ARG A 137 4.91 18.04 22.90
CA ARG A 137 3.66 17.53 23.49
C ARG A 137 2.86 16.71 22.49
N VAL A 138 3.12 15.39 22.45
CA VAL A 138 2.51 14.43 21.52
C VAL A 138 1.01 14.58 21.44
N LYS A 139 0.29 14.54 22.56
CA LYS A 139 -1.17 14.67 22.54
C LYS A 139 -1.64 15.92 21.79
N LYS A 140 -1.09 17.10 22.14
CA LYS A 140 -1.47 18.37 21.50
C LYS A 140 -1.15 18.35 20.00
N SER A 141 0.00 17.81 19.62
CA SER A 141 0.45 17.73 18.23
C SER A 141 -0.37 16.77 17.39
N VAL A 142 -0.79 15.62 17.93
CA VAL A 142 -1.69 14.68 17.24
C VAL A 142 -3.04 15.33 16.94
N TYR A 143 -3.65 15.98 17.93
CA TYR A 143 -4.94 16.66 17.73
C TYR A 143 -4.84 17.81 16.71
N ALA A 144 -3.76 18.60 16.77
CA ALA A 144 -3.53 19.68 15.81
C ALA A 144 -3.35 19.14 14.38
N ALA A 145 -2.53 18.10 14.21
CA ALA A 145 -2.33 17.45 12.91
C ALA A 145 -3.62 16.84 12.37
N LEU A 146 -4.40 16.14 13.22
CA LEU A 146 -5.67 15.54 12.83
C LEU A 146 -6.72 16.60 12.43
N ARG A 147 -6.77 17.74 13.12
CA ARG A 147 -7.72 18.81 12.80
C ARG A 147 -7.45 19.42 11.41
N GLU A 148 -6.20 19.52 11.02
CA GLU A 148 -5.81 20.11 9.74
C GLU A 148 -5.83 19.08 8.61
N THR A 149 -5.14 17.95 8.78
CA THR A 149 -5.00 16.93 7.73
C THR A 149 -6.22 16.02 7.62
N GLY A 150 -6.98 15.84 8.69
CA GLY A 150 -8.13 14.92 8.72
C GLY A 150 -9.22 15.28 7.73
N VAL A 151 -9.51 16.58 7.58
CA VAL A 151 -10.50 17.07 6.61
C VAL A 151 -10.01 16.83 5.18
N SER A 152 -8.73 17.08 4.91
CA SER A 152 -8.12 16.83 3.60
C SER A 152 -8.19 15.35 3.21
N MET A 153 -7.73 14.46 4.09
CA MET A 153 -7.76 13.01 3.87
C MET A 153 -9.19 12.47 3.66
N PHE A 154 -10.18 13.04 4.36
CA PHE A 154 -11.57 12.65 4.18
C PHE A 154 -12.09 13.03 2.79
N TYR A 155 -11.80 14.25 2.32
CA TYR A 155 -12.22 14.70 0.99
C TYR A 155 -11.55 13.89 -0.12
N THR A 156 -10.23 13.70 -0.07
CA THR A 156 -9.50 12.90 -1.07
C THR A 156 -10.06 11.48 -1.14
N SER A 157 -10.28 10.86 0.01
CA SER A 157 -10.81 9.50 0.11
C SER A 157 -12.25 9.38 -0.43
N ILE A 158 -13.13 10.34 -0.15
CA ILE A 158 -14.50 10.34 -0.69
C ILE A 158 -14.49 10.52 -2.21
N VAL A 159 -13.69 11.44 -2.72
CA VAL A 159 -13.58 11.68 -4.17
C VAL A 159 -13.06 10.42 -4.87
N LEU A 160 -12.04 9.77 -4.31
CA LEU A 160 -11.51 8.51 -4.83
C LEU A 160 -12.52 7.36 -4.70
N PHE A 161 -13.25 7.28 -3.58
CA PHE A 161 -14.30 6.28 -3.37
C PHE A 161 -15.35 6.36 -4.47
N PHE A 162 -15.90 7.55 -4.72
CA PHE A 162 -16.90 7.73 -5.79
C PHE A 162 -16.26 7.56 -7.18
N GLY A 163 -15.03 8.04 -7.38
CA GLY A 163 -14.26 7.87 -8.61
C GLY A 163 -14.11 6.41 -9.01
N PHE A 164 -13.60 5.57 -8.11
CA PHE A 164 -13.49 4.12 -8.34
C PHE A 164 -14.86 3.42 -8.36
N SER A 165 -15.86 3.93 -7.63
CA SER A 165 -17.22 3.37 -7.67
C SER A 165 -17.83 3.48 -9.07
N THR A 166 -17.49 4.52 -9.87
CA THR A 166 -17.99 4.64 -11.25
C THR A 166 -17.61 3.44 -12.13
N PHE A 167 -16.50 2.75 -11.83
CA PHE A 167 -16.05 1.59 -12.59
C PHE A 167 -16.98 0.38 -12.43
N THR A 168 -17.82 0.36 -11.39
CA THR A 168 -18.82 -0.69 -11.18
C THR A 168 -19.92 -0.70 -12.25
N ILE A 169 -20.08 0.40 -13.00
CA ILE A 169 -21.05 0.52 -14.10
C ILE A 169 -20.51 -0.12 -15.40
N SER A 170 -19.24 -0.53 -15.42
CA SER A 170 -18.61 -1.13 -16.61
C SER A 170 -19.24 -2.46 -17.03
N SER A 171 -19.27 -2.73 -18.34
CA SER A 171 -19.66 -4.04 -18.89
C SER A 171 -18.57 -5.10 -18.73
N PHE A 172 -17.33 -4.70 -18.42
CA PHE A 172 -16.22 -5.61 -18.23
C PHE A 172 -16.08 -5.99 -16.75
N GLY A 173 -16.38 -7.26 -16.42
CA GLY A 173 -16.38 -7.73 -15.03
C GLY A 173 -15.07 -7.55 -14.27
N GLY A 174 -13.92 -7.50 -14.97
CA GLY A 174 -12.63 -7.19 -14.35
C GLY A 174 -12.56 -5.74 -13.83
N THR A 175 -13.11 -4.78 -14.58
CA THR A 175 -13.19 -3.36 -14.19
C THR A 175 -14.18 -3.17 -13.06
N VAL A 176 -15.32 -3.86 -13.09
CA VAL A 176 -16.31 -3.84 -12.00
C VAL A 176 -15.69 -4.32 -10.69
N ALA A 177 -14.98 -5.46 -10.72
CA ALA A 177 -14.31 -6.00 -9.55
C ALA A 177 -13.22 -5.05 -9.03
N LEU A 178 -12.42 -4.45 -9.91
CA LEU A 178 -11.43 -3.45 -9.54
C LEU A 178 -12.08 -2.24 -8.86
N GLY A 179 -13.13 -1.68 -9.45
CA GLY A 179 -13.83 -0.51 -8.91
C GLY A 179 -14.42 -0.75 -7.52
N ALA A 180 -15.13 -1.87 -7.36
CA ALA A 180 -15.74 -2.25 -6.09
C ALA A 180 -14.69 -2.52 -5.00
N LEU A 181 -13.61 -3.25 -5.34
CA LEU A 181 -12.57 -3.57 -4.36
C LEU A 181 -11.77 -2.32 -3.98
N VAL A 182 -11.28 -1.52 -4.95
CA VAL A 182 -10.49 -0.32 -4.63
C VAL A 182 -11.29 0.67 -3.80
N SER A 183 -12.54 0.95 -4.17
CA SER A 183 -13.39 1.87 -3.41
C SER A 183 -13.58 1.40 -1.96
N ALA A 184 -13.89 0.12 -1.75
CA ALA A 184 -13.99 -0.44 -0.41
C ALA A 184 -12.65 -0.37 0.36
N THR A 185 -11.53 -0.75 -0.27
CA THR A 185 -10.21 -0.71 0.37
C THR A 185 -9.82 0.70 0.78
N LEU A 186 -10.04 1.69 -0.08
CA LEU A 186 -9.73 3.09 0.22
C LEU A 186 -10.59 3.64 1.36
N LEU A 187 -11.86 3.24 1.44
CA LEU A 187 -12.72 3.61 2.56
C LEU A 187 -12.18 3.04 3.88
N PHE A 188 -11.79 1.77 3.90
CA PHE A 188 -11.14 1.17 5.07
C PHE A 188 -9.77 1.81 5.38
N ALA A 189 -9.01 2.18 4.36
CA ALA A 189 -7.74 2.89 4.51
C ALA A 189 -7.90 4.25 5.16
N MET A 190 -8.85 5.05 4.69
CA MET A 190 -9.21 6.33 5.30
C MET A 190 -9.58 6.15 6.78
N LEU A 191 -10.45 5.18 7.10
CA LEU A 191 -10.86 4.92 8.49
C LEU A 191 -9.66 4.49 9.35
N SER A 192 -8.78 3.64 8.81
CA SER A 192 -7.56 3.20 9.48
C SER A 192 -6.62 4.39 9.75
N ASN A 193 -6.40 5.27 8.77
CA ASN A 193 -5.55 6.45 8.92
C ASN A 193 -6.15 7.54 9.82
N LEU A 194 -7.47 7.69 9.88
CA LEU A 194 -8.11 8.67 10.76
C LEU A 194 -8.28 8.18 12.21
N LEU A 195 -8.38 6.87 12.43
CA LEU A 195 -8.64 6.30 13.75
C LEU A 195 -7.42 5.60 14.35
N LEU A 196 -6.85 4.65 13.61
CA LEU A 196 -5.78 3.79 14.11
C LEU A 196 -4.46 4.55 14.21
N LEU A 197 -4.09 5.33 13.19
CA LEU A 197 -2.84 6.09 13.18
C LEU A 197 -2.72 7.09 14.36
N PRO A 198 -3.70 7.97 14.64
CA PRO A 198 -3.66 8.83 15.82
C PRO A 198 -3.65 8.05 17.14
N SER A 199 -4.44 6.98 17.23
CA SER A 199 -4.50 6.12 18.43
C SER A 199 -3.15 5.47 18.74
N MET A 200 -2.48 4.95 17.71
CA MET A 200 -1.13 4.38 17.84
C MET A 200 -0.10 5.42 18.28
N LEU A 201 -0.16 6.65 17.73
CA LEU A 201 0.73 7.74 18.14
C LEU A 201 0.53 8.12 19.61
N LEU A 202 -0.72 8.23 20.06
CA LEU A 202 -1.05 8.55 21.46
C LEU A 202 -0.64 7.42 22.41
N SER A 203 -0.85 6.16 22.05
CA SER A 203 -0.46 5.02 22.88
C SER A 203 1.06 4.90 23.05
N LEU A 204 1.84 5.41 22.10
CA LEU A 204 3.30 5.32 22.09
C LEU A 204 3.99 6.61 22.57
N GLU A 205 3.22 7.56 23.12
CA GLU A 205 3.67 8.89 23.60
C GLU A 205 4.88 8.81 24.54
N ARG A 206 4.90 7.88 25.50
CA ARG A 206 6.01 7.73 26.49
C ARG A 206 7.36 7.37 25.89
N SER A 207 7.41 6.85 24.66
CA SER A 207 8.66 6.38 24.05
C SER A 207 9.01 7.06 22.73
N ILE A 208 8.07 7.76 22.10
CA ILE A 208 8.31 8.55 20.88
C ILE A 208 8.82 9.95 21.23
N ALA A 209 8.42 10.49 22.40
CA ALA A 209 8.75 11.85 22.83
C ALA A 209 10.10 11.96 23.57
N ASN A 210 11.20 11.55 22.94
CA ASN A 210 12.54 11.89 23.42
C ASN A 210 13.20 12.89 22.46
N GLU A 211 13.76 13.99 22.98
CA GLU A 211 14.51 14.99 22.19
C GLU A 211 15.63 14.38 21.32
N ARG A 212 16.10 13.18 21.66
CA ARG A 212 17.13 12.43 20.91
C ARG A 212 16.63 11.82 19.59
N THR A 213 15.34 11.52 19.45
CA THR A 213 14.78 10.90 18.22
C THR A 213 14.53 11.90 17.10
N PHE A 214 14.41 13.19 17.43
CA PHE A 214 14.07 14.22 16.46
C PHE A 214 15.11 15.34 16.44
N LYS A 215 16.23 15.11 15.76
CA LYS A 215 17.18 16.17 15.44
C LYS A 215 16.52 17.13 14.44
N LYS A 216 16.66 18.46 14.62
CA LYS A 216 16.23 19.49 13.64
C LYS A 216 16.74 19.11 12.25
N LEU A 217 15.90 19.27 11.22
CA LEU A 217 16.34 19.12 9.82
C LEU A 217 17.49 20.12 9.57
N PRO A 218 18.60 19.70 8.95
CA PRO A 218 19.71 20.60 8.62
C PRO A 218 19.36 21.59 7.50
N ILE A 219 18.27 21.37 6.77
CA ILE A 219 17.86 22.21 5.65
C ILE A 219 16.56 22.95 6.03
N PRO A 220 16.61 24.27 6.23
CA PRO A 220 15.41 25.09 6.31
C PRO A 220 14.79 25.18 4.92
N ILE A 221 13.60 24.60 4.72
CA ILE A 221 12.85 24.63 3.44
C ILE A 221 11.91 25.86 3.40
N ILE A 222 12.00 26.76 4.37
CA ILE A 222 11.18 27.98 4.41
C ILE A 222 12.06 29.16 4.05
N HIS A 223 11.83 29.73 2.87
CA HIS A 223 12.07 31.15 2.64
C HIS A 223 11.17 31.92 3.60
N LYS A 224 11.80 32.73 4.44
CA LYS A 224 11.13 33.65 5.35
C LYS A 224 10.63 34.82 4.50
N ASP A 225 9.52 34.62 3.79
CA ASP A 225 8.88 35.71 3.06
C ASP A 225 8.11 36.57 4.08
N GLY A 226 8.67 37.76 4.33
CA GLY A 226 7.93 38.95 4.76
C GLY A 226 7.62 39.10 6.25
N ASP A 227 8.64 39.27 7.08
CA ASP A 227 8.54 40.13 8.28
C ASP A 227 9.39 41.39 8.01
N ASP A 228 8.94 42.19 7.05
CA ASP A 228 9.30 43.60 6.91
C ASP A 228 7.98 44.30 6.54
N GLU A 229 7.25 44.75 7.55
CA GLU A 229 6.50 46.02 7.57
C GLU A 229 5.51 46.08 8.75
N GLN A 230 5.69 47.15 9.56
CA GLN A 230 4.74 47.76 10.51
C GLN A 230 4.65 47.05 11.88
N GLU A 231 4.93 47.66 13.03
CA GLU A 231 5.07 49.07 13.43
C GLU A 231 5.94 49.15 14.71
#